data_AF-A0A8T4QLY8-F1
#
_entry.id   AF-A0A8T4QLY8-F1
#
_cell.length_a   1.000
_cell.length_b   1.000
_cell.length_c   1.000
_cell.angle_alpha   90.00
_cell.angle_beta   90.00
_cell.angle_gamma   90.00
#
_symmetry.space_group_name_H-M   'P 1'
#
loop_
_entity.id
_entity.type
_entity.pdbx_description
1 polymer ?
#
loop_
_entity_poly.entity_id
_entity_poly.type
_entity_poly.pdbx_seq_one_letter_code
_entity_poly.pdbx_strand_id
1 'polypeptide(L)'
;MNSTKIITFDYLRNNSLAHVKVSSAFKLELKNKILNTYRTLSRYNREKLNINLHTLALEFRKNKYFKFDRLLRIIKDFNIYEEELYNEILAFYTRGSKTSKELILNKELEIDEFFVEGYALYLAEGDNGSNGKKIPRKVRLSNSKLAVHKHFMKWLRTYFPNNYFYIRVSVPNNECFDEKDLENIKQYLELEHSQVKIKYTKTKWKNKIIYKTCLDNALLIDLILLIEPTIKEFCSKDNKLAAAYIRGMMIGEGTAYFNKSRYVRIEMRNEKEIKYLHRLLTMLGFECKPVLRSNRHDMWSLYIGAKQLDKFAKEIGFGVHKERQQILEQGVNKVLRVNQYC
;
A
#
# COMPACT_ATOMS: atom_id res chain seq x y z
N MET A 1 -10.93 8.24 20.15
CA MET A 1 -10.93 8.43 18.68
C MET A 1 -11.82 7.36 18.10
N ASN A 2 -12.84 7.72 17.31
CA ASN A 2 -13.63 6.72 16.60
C ASN A 2 -12.76 6.21 15.45
N SER A 3 -12.19 5.03 15.62
CA SER A 3 -11.38 4.43 14.58
C SER A 3 -12.31 3.89 13.49
N THR A 4 -12.04 4.28 12.26
CA THR A 4 -12.85 3.86 11.12
C THR A 4 -12.36 2.50 10.68
N LYS A 5 -13.22 1.48 10.71
CA LYS A 5 -12.86 0.14 10.28
C LYS A 5 -13.49 -0.18 8.95
N ILE A 6 -12.77 -0.93 8.12
CA ILE A 6 -13.31 -1.55 6.91
C ILE A 6 -13.21 -3.06 6.99
N ILE A 7 -14.13 -3.76 6.33
CA ILE A 7 -14.07 -5.22 6.18
C ILE A 7 -13.29 -5.53 4.91
N THR A 8 -12.06 -6.01 5.04
CA THR A 8 -11.14 -6.22 3.89
C THR A 8 -11.67 -7.26 2.92
N PHE A 9 -12.40 -8.26 3.42
CA PHE A 9 -12.91 -9.37 2.62
C PHE A 9 -13.97 -8.91 1.63
N ASP A 10 -14.75 -7.89 1.97
CA ASP A 10 -15.77 -7.31 1.08
C ASP A 10 -15.13 -6.72 -0.19
N TYR A 11 -13.93 -6.16 -0.09
CA TYR A 11 -13.19 -5.66 -1.26
C TYR A 11 -12.65 -6.78 -2.14
N LEU A 12 -12.44 -7.99 -1.60
CA LEU A 12 -11.91 -9.13 -2.34
C LEU A 12 -13.00 -10.06 -2.90
N ARG A 13 -14.28 -9.88 -2.51
CA ARG A 13 -15.39 -10.78 -2.88
C ARG A 13 -15.56 -11.01 -4.39
N ASN A 14 -15.29 -9.96 -5.17
CA ASN A 14 -15.45 -9.97 -6.63
C ASN A 14 -14.11 -10.17 -7.38
N ASN A 15 -13.01 -10.37 -6.65
CA ASN A 15 -11.71 -10.59 -7.28
C ASN A 15 -11.64 -12.03 -7.81
N SER A 16 -11.72 -12.18 -9.14
CA SER A 16 -11.76 -13.48 -9.82
C SER A 16 -10.51 -14.35 -9.62
N LEU A 17 -9.42 -13.75 -9.13
CA LEU A 17 -8.16 -14.43 -8.81
C LEU A 17 -8.12 -14.93 -7.35
N ALA A 18 -8.98 -14.40 -6.48
CA ALA A 18 -8.98 -14.71 -5.06
C ALA A 18 -9.46 -16.13 -4.79
N HIS A 19 -8.59 -16.89 -4.14
CA HIS A 19 -8.93 -18.14 -3.50
C HIS A 19 -8.71 -18.00 -2.00
N VAL A 20 -9.50 -18.72 -1.21
CA VAL A 20 -9.42 -18.73 0.25
C VAL A 20 -9.14 -20.12 0.77
N LYS A 21 -8.31 -20.19 1.80
CA LYS A 21 -8.14 -21.35 2.67
C LYS A 21 -9.08 -21.15 3.85
N VAL A 22 -9.92 -22.15 4.11
CA VAL A 22 -10.80 -22.17 5.28
C VAL A 22 -10.39 -23.26 6.26
N SER A 23 -10.91 -23.22 7.48
CA SER A 23 -10.67 -24.27 8.47
C SER A 23 -11.14 -25.65 7.95
N SER A 24 -10.49 -26.71 8.44
CA SER A 24 -10.86 -28.08 8.10
C SER A 24 -12.26 -28.44 8.63
N ALA A 25 -12.65 -27.86 9.78
CA ALA A 25 -13.96 -28.09 10.40
C ALA A 25 -15.08 -27.52 9.51
N PHE A 26 -14.99 -26.24 9.15
CA PHE A 26 -15.95 -25.59 8.26
C PHE A 26 -16.02 -26.27 6.89
N LYS A 27 -14.87 -26.65 6.33
CA LYS A 27 -14.81 -27.41 5.07
C LYS A 27 -15.59 -28.73 5.17
N LEU A 28 -15.47 -29.46 6.28
CA LEU A 28 -16.16 -30.73 6.49
C LEU A 28 -17.66 -30.51 6.70
N GLU A 29 -18.03 -29.51 7.49
CA GLU A 29 -19.42 -29.13 7.73
C GLU A 29 -20.13 -28.79 6.40
N LEU A 30 -19.53 -27.90 5.60
CA LEU A 30 -20.08 -27.50 4.31
C LEU A 30 -20.22 -28.68 3.36
N LYS A 31 -19.23 -29.57 3.34
CA LYS A 31 -19.29 -30.82 2.57
C LYS A 31 -20.48 -31.67 3.00
N ASN A 32 -20.68 -31.85 4.30
CA ASN A 32 -21.76 -32.67 4.83
C ASN A 32 -23.13 -32.06 4.54
N LYS A 33 -23.29 -30.73 4.66
CA LYS A 33 -24.52 -30.03 4.24
C LYS A 33 -24.84 -30.30 2.76
N ILE A 34 -23.85 -30.18 1.87
CA ILE A 34 -24.05 -30.49 0.44
C ILE A 34 -24.45 -31.94 0.23
N LEU A 35 -23.78 -32.90 0.88
CA LEU A 35 -24.08 -34.32 0.74
C LEU A 35 -25.46 -34.68 1.30
N ASN A 36 -25.92 -34.03 2.36
CA ASN A 36 -27.23 -34.28 2.94
C ASN A 36 -28.35 -33.82 2.00
N THR A 37 -28.21 -32.65 1.37
CA THR A 37 -29.23 -32.09 0.47
C THR A 37 -29.17 -32.69 -0.93
N TYR A 38 -27.97 -32.84 -1.51
CA TYR A 38 -27.79 -33.23 -2.92
C TYR A 38 -27.22 -34.64 -3.11
N ARG A 39 -26.95 -35.40 -2.03
CA ARG A 39 -26.34 -36.75 -2.03
C ARG A 39 -24.91 -36.83 -2.55
N THR A 40 -24.53 -36.02 -3.54
CA THR A 40 -23.18 -35.97 -4.12
C THR A 40 -22.75 -34.53 -4.42
N LEU A 41 -21.45 -34.27 -4.34
CA LEU A 41 -20.87 -32.98 -4.77
C LEU A 41 -21.11 -32.72 -6.26
N SER A 42 -21.06 -33.77 -7.10
CA SER A 42 -21.28 -33.67 -8.54
C SER A 42 -22.71 -33.21 -8.87
N ARG A 43 -23.70 -33.69 -8.13
CA ARG A 43 -25.10 -33.28 -8.32
C ARG A 43 -25.29 -31.80 -7.98
N TYR A 44 -24.84 -31.36 -6.81
CA TYR A 44 -24.89 -29.94 -6.42
C TYR A 44 -24.16 -29.05 -7.45
N ASN A 45 -22.98 -29.48 -7.89
CA ASN A 45 -22.20 -28.76 -8.88
C ASN A 45 -22.95 -28.54 -10.20
N ARG A 46 -23.63 -29.58 -10.71
CA ARG A 46 -24.44 -29.51 -11.93
C ARG A 46 -25.69 -28.66 -11.75
N GLU A 47 -26.37 -28.78 -10.61
CA GLU A 47 -27.67 -28.14 -10.37
C GLU A 47 -27.57 -26.67 -9.94
N LYS A 48 -26.49 -26.27 -9.26
CA LYS A 48 -26.37 -24.92 -8.64
C LYS A 48 -25.19 -24.10 -9.13
N LEU A 49 -24.02 -24.72 -9.31
CA LEU A 49 -22.81 -23.98 -9.67
C LEU A 49 -22.59 -23.86 -11.18
N ASN A 50 -23.05 -24.85 -11.95
CA ASN A 50 -22.86 -24.96 -13.40
C ASN A 50 -21.39 -24.79 -13.84
N ILE A 51 -20.47 -25.47 -13.14
CA ILE A 51 -19.05 -25.52 -13.48
C ILE A 51 -18.66 -26.95 -13.89
N ASN A 52 -17.46 -27.16 -14.44
CA ASN A 52 -17.00 -28.51 -14.80
C ASN A 52 -17.06 -29.47 -13.60
N LEU A 53 -17.74 -30.61 -13.78
CA LEU A 53 -18.10 -31.62 -12.76
C LEU A 53 -16.97 -32.02 -11.81
N HIS A 54 -15.75 -32.13 -12.31
CA HIS A 54 -14.61 -32.59 -11.49
C HIS A 54 -14.06 -31.50 -10.56
N THR A 55 -14.39 -30.23 -10.81
CA THR A 55 -13.78 -29.08 -10.11
C THR A 55 -14.11 -29.08 -8.62
N LEU A 56 -15.39 -29.22 -8.27
CA LEU A 56 -15.84 -29.13 -6.88
C LEU A 56 -15.41 -30.36 -6.06
N ALA A 57 -15.51 -31.56 -6.63
CA ALA A 57 -15.07 -32.78 -5.97
C ALA A 57 -13.55 -32.73 -5.66
N LEU A 58 -12.74 -32.22 -6.60
CA LEU A 58 -11.32 -31.99 -6.38
C LEU A 58 -11.06 -30.91 -5.32
N GLU A 59 -11.87 -29.86 -5.27
CA GLU A 59 -11.74 -28.82 -4.24
C GLU A 59 -11.94 -29.35 -2.83
N PHE A 60 -12.97 -30.15 -2.62
CA PHE A 60 -13.21 -30.77 -1.31
C PHE A 60 -12.24 -31.92 -0.99
N ARG A 61 -11.75 -32.66 -1.98
CA ARG A 61 -10.87 -33.83 -1.76
C ARG A 61 -9.39 -33.49 -1.67
N LYS A 62 -8.87 -32.69 -2.60
CA LYS A 62 -7.43 -32.46 -2.81
C LYS A 62 -7.03 -30.99 -2.65
N ASN A 63 -7.87 -30.03 -3.02
CA ASN A 63 -7.43 -28.64 -2.97
C ASN A 63 -7.46 -28.12 -1.53
N LYS A 64 -6.42 -27.32 -1.24
CA LYS A 64 -6.28 -26.55 0.00
C LYS A 64 -7.08 -25.25 -0.03
N TYR A 65 -7.47 -24.78 -1.22
CA TYR A 65 -8.09 -23.48 -1.44
C TYR A 65 -9.35 -23.59 -2.30
N PHE A 66 -10.32 -22.71 -2.04
CA PHE A 66 -11.57 -22.55 -2.77
C PHE A 66 -11.59 -21.20 -3.46
N LYS A 67 -12.19 -21.09 -4.65
CA LYS A 67 -12.51 -19.78 -5.23
C LYS A 67 -13.43 -19.00 -4.28
N PHE A 68 -13.09 -17.76 -3.97
CA PHE A 68 -13.80 -17.00 -2.92
C PHE A 68 -15.24 -16.66 -3.31
N ASP A 69 -15.43 -16.13 -4.52
CA ASP A 69 -16.75 -15.86 -5.12
C ASP A 69 -17.66 -17.11 -5.14
N ARG A 70 -17.08 -18.26 -5.47
CA ARG A 70 -17.80 -19.53 -5.44
C ARG A 70 -18.18 -19.92 -4.03
N LEU A 71 -17.26 -19.83 -3.07
CA LEU A 71 -17.55 -20.20 -1.70
C LEU A 71 -18.68 -19.34 -1.12
N LEU A 72 -18.70 -18.03 -1.42
CA LEU A 72 -19.80 -17.12 -1.10
C LEU A 72 -21.15 -17.58 -1.68
N ARG A 73 -21.18 -18.07 -2.93
CA ARG A 73 -22.40 -18.65 -3.52
C ARG A 73 -22.83 -19.92 -2.80
N ILE A 74 -21.88 -20.80 -2.45
CA ILE A 74 -22.20 -22.05 -1.76
C ILE A 74 -22.81 -21.76 -0.39
N ILE A 75 -22.20 -20.90 0.43
CA ILE A 75 -22.74 -20.59 1.77
C ILE A 75 -24.16 -20.00 1.69
N LYS A 76 -24.43 -19.18 0.66
CA LYS A 76 -25.74 -18.59 0.41
C LYS A 76 -26.80 -19.66 0.11
N ASP A 77 -26.47 -20.69 -0.67
CA ASP A 77 -27.38 -21.80 -0.96
C ASP A 77 -27.78 -22.62 0.29
N PHE A 78 -26.99 -22.54 1.36
CA PHE A 78 -27.22 -23.23 2.64
C PHE A 78 -27.63 -22.28 3.78
N ASN A 79 -27.97 -21.03 3.48
CA ASN A 79 -28.34 -19.99 4.45
C ASN A 79 -27.28 -19.80 5.57
N ILE A 80 -26.00 -19.96 5.25
CA ILE A 80 -24.89 -19.66 6.15
C ILE A 80 -24.55 -18.17 5.98
N TYR A 81 -24.45 -17.44 7.10
CA TYR A 81 -24.13 -16.01 7.07
C TYR A 81 -22.69 -15.79 6.56
N GLU A 82 -22.46 -14.70 5.80
CA GLU A 82 -21.12 -14.36 5.30
C GLU A 82 -20.11 -14.19 6.44
N GLU A 83 -20.57 -13.67 7.58
CA GLU A 83 -19.79 -13.51 8.81
C GLU A 83 -19.22 -14.84 9.32
N GLU A 84 -20.00 -15.92 9.28
CA GLU A 84 -19.52 -17.25 9.67
C GLU A 84 -18.38 -17.70 8.77
N LEU A 85 -18.52 -17.53 7.45
CA LEU A 85 -17.44 -17.83 6.52
C LEU A 85 -16.21 -16.97 6.79
N TYR A 86 -16.39 -15.68 7.08
CA TYR A 86 -15.27 -14.77 7.31
C TYR A 86 -14.42 -15.20 8.50
N ASN A 87 -15.04 -15.67 9.58
CA ASN A 87 -14.33 -16.17 10.76
C ASN A 87 -13.57 -17.48 10.49
N GLU A 88 -13.95 -18.21 9.44
CA GLU A 88 -13.33 -19.47 9.06
C GLU A 88 -12.23 -19.32 8.01
N ILE A 89 -12.03 -18.12 7.43
CA ILE A 89 -10.96 -17.85 6.46
C ILE A 89 -9.62 -17.71 7.17
N LEU A 90 -8.68 -18.59 6.83
CA LEU A 90 -7.32 -18.61 7.38
C LEU A 90 -6.32 -17.84 6.53
N ALA A 91 -6.51 -17.81 5.21
CA ALA A 91 -5.61 -17.12 4.28
C ALA A 91 -6.24 -16.96 2.89
N PHE A 92 -5.71 -15.99 2.13
CA PHE A 92 -5.97 -15.76 0.72
C PHE A 92 -4.83 -16.27 -0.16
N TYR A 93 -5.15 -16.57 -1.42
CA TYR A 93 -4.21 -17.13 -2.38
C TYR A 93 -4.56 -16.76 -3.82
N THR A 94 -3.55 -16.53 -4.66
CA THR A 94 -3.71 -16.39 -6.12
C THR A 94 -3.14 -17.58 -6.88
N ARG A 95 -3.97 -18.25 -7.67
CA ARG A 95 -3.54 -19.35 -8.54
C ARG A 95 -2.68 -18.84 -9.70
N GLY A 96 -1.58 -19.54 -10.01
CA GLY A 96 -0.71 -19.23 -11.16
C GLY A 96 0.48 -18.31 -10.87
N SER A 97 0.64 -17.87 -9.62
CA SER A 97 1.85 -17.18 -9.16
C SER A 97 2.98 -18.21 -8.95
N LYS A 98 4.17 -17.97 -9.53
CA LYS A 98 5.39 -18.76 -9.20
C LYS A 98 5.75 -18.67 -7.71
N THR A 99 5.24 -17.67 -7.00
CA THR A 99 5.33 -17.54 -5.54
C THR A 99 3.99 -17.93 -4.93
N SER A 100 3.85 -19.20 -4.55
CA SER A 100 2.65 -19.79 -3.95
C SER A 100 2.44 -19.37 -2.48
N LYS A 101 2.57 -18.08 -2.17
CA LYS A 101 2.52 -17.59 -0.79
C LYS A 101 1.08 -17.27 -0.40
N GLU A 102 0.64 -17.88 0.70
CA GLU A 102 -0.58 -17.49 1.41
C GLU A 102 -0.46 -16.01 1.84
N LEU A 103 -1.55 -15.26 1.68
CA LEU A 103 -1.72 -13.91 2.20
C LEU A 103 -2.60 -14.00 3.44
N ILE A 104 -2.11 -13.58 4.59
CA ILE A 104 -2.90 -13.52 5.82
C ILE A 104 -3.45 -12.10 5.92
N LEU A 105 -4.77 -11.96 5.98
CA LEU A 105 -5.45 -10.68 6.09
C LEU A 105 -6.33 -10.69 7.34
N ASN A 106 -6.29 -9.60 8.09
CA ASN A 106 -7.28 -9.35 9.11
C ASN A 106 -8.62 -9.04 8.43
N LYS A 107 -9.70 -9.63 8.95
CA LYS A 107 -11.06 -9.33 8.48
C LYS A 107 -11.36 -7.84 8.57
N GLU A 108 -11.09 -7.26 9.73
CA GLU A 108 -11.21 -5.82 9.98
C GLU A 108 -9.86 -5.15 9.81
N LEU A 109 -9.86 -4.03 9.09
CA LEU A 109 -8.71 -3.16 8.96
C LEU A 109 -9.06 -1.78 9.48
N GLU A 110 -8.29 -1.33 10.46
CA GLU A 110 -8.38 0.02 11.02
C GLU A 110 -7.74 1.04 10.07
N ILE A 111 -8.49 2.10 9.77
CA ILE A 111 -8.08 3.23 8.95
C ILE A 111 -7.87 4.42 9.87
N ASP A 112 -6.67 4.48 10.45
CA ASP A 112 -6.18 5.56 11.27
C ASP A 112 -5.18 6.45 10.49
N GLU A 113 -4.61 7.45 11.16
CA GLU A 113 -3.64 8.37 10.58
C GLU A 113 -2.40 7.64 10.03
N PHE A 114 -1.90 6.63 10.76
CA PHE A 114 -0.71 5.90 10.35
C PHE A 114 -0.99 5.01 9.13
N PHE A 115 -2.19 4.42 9.02
CA PHE A 115 -2.61 3.68 7.85
C PHE A 115 -2.62 4.58 6.62
N VAL A 116 -3.28 5.75 6.75
CA VAL A 116 -3.46 6.71 5.65
C VAL A 116 -2.12 7.29 5.18
N GLU A 117 -1.21 7.63 6.09
CA GLU A 117 0.13 8.12 5.75
C GLU A 117 0.93 7.08 4.95
N GLY A 118 0.96 5.82 5.43
CA GLY A 118 1.68 4.75 4.75
C GLY A 118 1.05 4.37 3.39
N TYR A 119 -0.27 4.44 3.29
CA TYR A 119 -1.00 4.27 2.03
C TYR A 119 -0.64 5.36 1.02
N ALA A 120 -0.70 6.63 1.41
CA ALA A 120 -0.38 7.75 0.53
C ALA A 120 1.10 7.76 0.13
N LEU A 121 2.01 7.40 1.04
CA LEU A 121 3.41 7.14 0.72
C LEU A 121 3.56 6.03 -0.33
N TYR A 122 2.78 4.95 -0.24
CA TYR A 122 2.76 3.92 -1.27
C TYR A 122 2.25 4.45 -2.61
N LEU A 123 1.27 5.35 -2.63
CA LEU A 123 0.83 5.97 -3.88
C LEU A 123 1.91 6.85 -4.54
N ALA A 124 2.70 7.54 -3.72
CA ALA A 124 3.80 8.39 -4.17
C ALA A 124 5.00 7.59 -4.71
N GLU A 125 5.49 6.62 -3.93
CA GLU A 125 6.78 5.93 -4.21
C GLU A 125 6.61 4.48 -4.69
N GLY A 126 5.37 4.01 -4.72
CA GLY A 126 5.03 2.63 -5.03
C GLY A 126 4.88 2.34 -6.52
N ASP A 127 5.14 1.09 -6.88
CA ASP A 127 4.74 0.51 -8.15
C ASP A 127 3.23 0.26 -8.08
N ASN A 128 2.41 1.29 -8.37
CA ASN A 128 0.93 1.26 -8.31
C ASN A 128 0.27 1.32 -9.71
N GLY A 129 1.06 1.27 -10.79
CA GLY A 129 0.55 1.31 -12.16
C GLY A 129 0.26 2.70 -12.70
N SER A 130 0.44 3.76 -11.90
CA SER A 130 0.24 5.17 -12.33
C SER A 130 1.12 5.58 -13.52
N ASN A 131 2.20 4.84 -13.78
CA ASN A 131 3.10 5.04 -14.93
C ASN A 131 2.63 4.36 -16.24
N GLY A 132 1.41 3.82 -16.29
CA GLY A 132 0.69 3.48 -17.53
C GLY A 132 1.12 2.21 -18.28
N LYS A 133 2.07 1.41 -17.77
CA LYS A 133 2.59 0.25 -18.54
C LYS A 133 1.95 -1.11 -18.23
N LYS A 134 1.38 -1.30 -17.02
CA LYS A 134 0.62 -2.50 -16.56
C LYS A 134 0.22 -2.32 -15.10
N ILE A 135 -0.92 -2.91 -14.68
CA ILE A 135 -1.26 -3.03 -13.25
C ILE A 135 -0.18 -3.88 -12.57
N PRO A 136 0.46 -3.38 -11.52
CA PRO A 136 1.50 -4.09 -10.80
C PRO A 136 0.91 -5.32 -10.12
N ARG A 137 1.69 -6.40 -10.07
CA ARG A 137 1.26 -7.68 -9.45
C ARG A 137 1.89 -7.91 -8.07
N LYS A 138 2.57 -6.91 -7.54
CA LYS A 138 3.35 -6.98 -6.29
C LYS A 138 3.40 -5.61 -5.65
N VAL A 139 3.27 -5.56 -4.33
CA VAL A 139 3.48 -4.34 -3.56
C VAL A 139 4.96 -4.05 -3.50
N ARG A 140 5.36 -2.89 -4.02
CA ARG A 140 6.76 -2.50 -4.12
C ARG A 140 6.91 -1.01 -3.90
N LEU A 141 7.73 -0.62 -2.94
CA LEU A 141 8.11 0.78 -2.71
C LEU A 141 9.61 0.92 -2.96
N SER A 142 10.03 1.94 -3.71
CA SER A 142 11.44 2.16 -4.05
C SER A 142 11.88 3.55 -3.63
N ASN A 143 12.88 3.68 -2.76
CA ASN A 143 13.41 4.97 -2.33
C ASN A 143 14.90 4.85 -1.98
N SER A 144 15.64 5.96 -1.98
CA SER A 144 17.05 5.98 -1.58
C SER A 144 17.27 6.11 -0.07
N LYS A 145 16.24 6.46 0.71
CA LYS A 145 16.35 6.75 2.15
C LYS A 145 15.85 5.57 2.98
N LEU A 146 16.73 4.98 3.80
CA LEU A 146 16.38 3.87 4.67
C LEU A 146 15.25 4.19 5.66
N ALA A 147 15.14 5.43 6.14
CA ALA A 147 14.06 5.85 7.05
C ALA A 147 12.67 5.68 6.44
N VAL A 148 12.52 5.94 5.13
CA VAL A 148 11.27 5.74 4.38
C VAL A 148 10.92 4.26 4.32
N HIS A 149 11.91 3.40 4.08
CA HIS A 149 11.72 1.94 4.09
C HIS A 149 11.36 1.43 5.47
N LYS A 150 12.03 1.90 6.53
CA LYS A 150 11.70 1.53 7.93
C LYS A 150 10.26 1.88 8.27
N HIS A 151 9.81 3.08 7.90
CA HIS A 151 8.42 3.51 8.08
C HIS A 151 7.43 2.61 7.32
N PHE A 152 7.67 2.37 6.03
CA PHE A 152 6.77 1.54 5.22
C PHE A 152 6.76 0.08 5.69
N MET A 153 7.87 -0.45 6.17
CA MET A 153 7.92 -1.79 6.77
C MET A 153 7.15 -1.85 8.09
N LYS A 154 7.23 -0.81 8.93
CA LYS A 154 6.41 -0.71 10.14
C LYS A 154 4.92 -0.73 9.76
N TRP A 155 4.52 0.05 8.76
CA TRP A 155 3.15 0.04 8.22
C TRP A 155 2.72 -1.36 7.77
N LEU A 156 3.55 -2.08 7.00
CA LEU A 156 3.26 -3.46 6.59
C LEU A 156 3.11 -4.40 7.79
N ARG A 157 3.99 -4.31 8.79
CA ARG A 157 3.93 -5.14 10.01
C ARG A 157 2.67 -4.86 10.84
N THR A 158 2.23 -3.60 10.89
CA THR A 158 1.04 -3.19 11.65
C THR A 158 -0.25 -3.67 11.00
N TYR A 159 -0.43 -3.44 9.69
CA TYR A 159 -1.73 -3.66 9.03
C TYR A 159 -1.83 -4.97 8.26
N PHE A 160 -0.69 -5.57 7.91
CA PHE A 160 -0.62 -6.84 7.20
C PHE A 160 0.35 -7.80 7.92
N PRO A 161 0.12 -8.07 9.22
CA PRO A 161 1.03 -8.90 10.01
C PRO A 161 1.14 -10.31 9.42
N ASN A 162 2.24 -11.00 9.75
CA ASN A 162 2.52 -12.38 9.31
C ASN A 162 2.72 -12.58 7.80
N ASN A 163 2.76 -11.50 7.01
CA ASN A 163 3.08 -11.57 5.59
C ASN A 163 4.58 -11.35 5.36
N TYR A 164 5.21 -12.26 4.64
CA TYR A 164 6.63 -12.16 4.31
C TYR A 164 6.88 -11.03 3.31
N PHE A 165 7.76 -10.10 3.67
CA PHE A 165 8.36 -9.12 2.78
C PHE A 165 9.89 -9.16 2.87
N TYR A 166 10.56 -8.57 1.88
CA TYR A 166 12.02 -8.46 1.81
C TYR A 166 12.44 -7.09 1.26
N ILE A 167 13.67 -6.68 1.56
CA ILE A 167 14.32 -5.54 0.94
C ILE A 167 15.22 -6.03 -0.18
N ARG A 168 15.09 -5.42 -1.36
CA ARG A 168 16.08 -5.55 -2.42
C ARG A 168 16.96 -4.31 -2.44
N VAL A 169 18.26 -4.50 -2.30
CA VAL A 169 19.27 -3.44 -2.41
C VAL A 169 19.82 -3.45 -3.83
N SER A 170 19.60 -2.36 -4.57
CA SER A 170 20.19 -2.18 -5.90
C SER A 170 21.45 -1.35 -5.77
N VAL A 171 22.60 -1.98 -5.98
CA VAL A 171 23.92 -1.37 -5.84
C VAL A 171 24.47 -1.03 -7.23
N PRO A 172 24.83 0.23 -7.51
CA PRO A 172 25.54 0.60 -8.74
C PRO A 172 26.89 -0.13 -8.86
N ASN A 173 27.29 -0.52 -10.07
CA ASN A 173 28.54 -1.24 -10.28
C ASN A 173 29.81 -0.46 -9.86
N ASN A 174 29.72 0.85 -9.72
CA ASN A 174 30.80 1.75 -9.35
C ASN A 174 30.84 2.09 -7.85
N GLU A 175 29.89 1.57 -7.05
CA GLU A 175 29.84 1.78 -5.60
C GLU A 175 30.49 0.59 -4.89
N CYS A 176 31.28 0.87 -3.86
CA CYS A 176 31.70 -0.17 -2.92
C CYS A 176 30.50 -0.53 -2.05
N PHE A 177 30.16 -1.82 -1.97
CA PHE A 177 29.14 -2.33 -1.06
C PHE A 177 29.66 -3.61 -0.44
N ASP A 178 29.94 -3.54 0.85
CA ASP A 178 30.58 -4.61 1.59
C ASP A 178 29.63 -5.28 2.61
N GLU A 179 30.16 -6.19 3.41
CA GLU A 179 29.42 -6.90 4.45
C GLU A 179 29.00 -5.97 5.60
N LYS A 180 29.79 -4.92 5.88
CA LYS A 180 29.47 -3.92 6.92
C LYS A 180 28.27 -3.09 6.50
N ASP A 181 28.18 -2.69 5.23
CA ASP A 181 27.00 -2.02 4.69
C ASP A 181 25.74 -2.88 4.81
N LEU A 182 25.86 -4.17 4.50
CA LEU A 182 24.77 -5.13 4.65
C LEU A 182 24.32 -5.25 6.12
N GLU A 183 25.26 -5.36 7.05
CA GLU A 183 24.94 -5.49 8.48
C GLU A 183 24.30 -4.21 9.02
N ASN A 184 24.79 -3.04 8.62
CA ASN A 184 24.19 -1.75 8.97
C ASN A 184 22.72 -1.68 8.51
N ILE A 185 22.42 -2.15 7.29
CA ILE A 185 21.05 -2.18 6.77
C ILE A 185 20.18 -3.14 7.60
N LYS A 186 20.69 -4.35 7.89
CA LYS A 186 19.97 -5.35 8.68
C LYS A 186 19.65 -4.83 10.08
N GLN A 187 20.62 -4.24 10.76
CA GLN A 187 20.46 -3.67 12.09
C GLN A 187 19.49 -2.49 12.07
N TYR A 188 19.64 -1.55 11.13
CA TYR A 188 18.79 -0.37 11.07
C TYR A 188 17.32 -0.71 10.77
N LEU A 189 17.09 -1.67 9.88
CA LEU A 189 15.75 -2.10 9.45
C LEU A 189 15.17 -3.25 10.30
N GLU A 190 15.95 -3.80 11.24
CA GLU A 190 15.56 -4.96 12.06
C GLU A 190 15.12 -6.14 11.17
N LEU A 191 16.04 -6.60 10.33
CA LEU A 191 15.81 -7.62 9.32
C LEU A 191 16.73 -8.83 9.50
N GLU A 192 16.18 -10.01 9.24
CA GLU A 192 16.97 -11.22 9.07
C GLU A 192 17.75 -11.21 7.76
N HIS A 193 18.83 -12.00 7.70
CA HIS A 193 19.64 -12.14 6.48
C HIS A 193 18.80 -12.61 5.27
N SER A 194 17.84 -13.51 5.50
CA SER A 194 16.94 -14.04 4.46
C SER A 194 16.04 -12.98 3.81
N GLN A 195 15.89 -11.81 4.45
CA GLN A 195 15.03 -10.72 4.03
C GLN A 195 15.78 -9.62 3.28
N VAL A 196 17.09 -9.71 3.09
CA VAL A 196 17.86 -8.75 2.31
C VAL A 196 18.41 -9.42 1.05
N LYS A 197 18.08 -8.86 -0.11
CA LYS A 197 18.52 -9.37 -1.42
C LYS A 197 19.34 -8.32 -2.15
N ILE A 198 20.61 -8.60 -2.37
CA ILE A 198 21.51 -7.68 -3.08
C ILE A 198 21.39 -7.92 -4.59
N LYS A 199 21.40 -6.84 -5.37
CA LYS A 199 21.48 -6.88 -6.82
C LYS A 199 22.41 -5.78 -7.32
N TYR A 200 23.53 -6.16 -7.89
CA TYR A 200 24.41 -5.24 -8.61
C TYR A 200 23.79 -4.85 -9.95
N THR A 201 23.81 -3.56 -10.29
CA THR A 201 23.16 -3.02 -11.48
C THR A 201 24.17 -2.42 -12.45
N LYS A 202 24.21 -2.95 -13.68
CA LYS A 202 25.05 -2.46 -14.79
C LYS A 202 24.61 -1.10 -15.37
N THR A 203 23.52 -0.52 -14.87
CA THR A 203 22.92 0.69 -15.46
C THR A 203 23.63 1.95 -14.96
N LYS A 204 24.35 2.64 -15.86
CA LYS A 204 25.10 3.87 -15.58
C LYS A 204 24.27 5.04 -15.01
N TRP A 205 22.95 4.98 -15.09
CA TRP A 205 22.05 6.06 -14.67
C TRP A 205 21.75 6.08 -13.17
N LYS A 206 22.12 5.03 -12.43
CA LYS A 206 21.91 4.96 -10.98
C LYS A 206 23.24 5.24 -10.29
N ASN A 207 23.47 6.48 -9.89
CA ASN A 207 24.68 6.87 -9.14
C ASN A 207 24.50 6.73 -7.62
N LYS A 208 23.44 6.05 -7.16
CA LYS A 208 23.10 5.90 -5.75
C LYS A 208 22.51 4.53 -5.49
N ILE A 209 22.74 4.00 -4.29
CA ILE A 209 22.07 2.80 -3.80
C ILE A 209 20.57 3.09 -3.71
N ILE A 210 19.77 2.18 -4.25
CA ILE A 210 18.30 2.25 -4.18
C ILE A 210 17.79 1.03 -3.44
N TYR A 211 17.01 1.27 -2.41
CA TYR A 211 16.33 0.24 -1.65
C TYR A 211 14.94 0.01 -2.22
N LYS A 212 14.47 -1.22 -2.14
CA LYS A 212 13.14 -1.59 -2.60
C LYS A 212 12.47 -2.58 -1.66
N THR A 213 11.47 -2.13 -0.92
CA THR A 213 10.62 -3.03 -0.13
C THR A 213 9.72 -3.80 -1.10
N CYS A 214 9.70 -5.13 -0.98
CA CYS A 214 8.98 -6.01 -1.87
C CYS A 214 8.11 -6.98 -1.07
N LEU A 215 6.82 -6.99 -1.37
CA LEU A 215 5.88 -8.01 -0.94
C LEU A 215 5.25 -8.61 -2.20
N ASP A 216 5.64 -9.84 -2.48
CA ASP A 216 5.32 -10.56 -3.71
C ASP A 216 3.92 -11.19 -3.64
N ASN A 217 2.88 -10.37 -3.50
CA ASN A 217 1.48 -10.81 -3.45
C ASN A 217 0.57 -9.91 -4.31
N ALA A 218 -0.18 -10.52 -5.23
CA ALA A 218 -1.07 -9.81 -6.14
C ALA A 218 -2.39 -9.39 -5.48
N LEU A 219 -2.92 -10.17 -4.52
CA LEU A 219 -4.17 -9.79 -3.86
C LEU A 219 -3.98 -8.60 -2.92
N LEU A 220 -2.81 -8.48 -2.30
CA LEU A 220 -2.55 -7.34 -1.44
C LEU A 220 -2.51 -6.02 -2.23
N ILE A 221 -1.88 -6.02 -3.41
CA ILE A 221 -1.89 -4.81 -4.25
C ILE A 221 -3.29 -4.52 -4.79
N ASP A 222 -4.04 -5.55 -5.21
CA ASP A 222 -5.43 -5.37 -5.63
C ASP A 222 -6.26 -4.78 -4.49
N LEU A 223 -6.13 -5.30 -3.25
CA LEU A 223 -6.80 -4.77 -2.07
C LEU A 223 -6.44 -3.30 -1.82
N ILE A 224 -5.15 -2.96 -1.79
CA ILE A 224 -4.67 -1.59 -1.58
C ILE A 224 -5.27 -0.63 -2.62
N LEU A 225 -5.34 -1.02 -3.89
CA LEU A 225 -5.94 -0.18 -4.93
C LEU A 225 -7.46 -0.10 -4.83
N LEU A 226 -8.13 -1.19 -4.44
CA LEU A 226 -9.59 -1.25 -4.33
C LEU A 226 -10.14 -0.41 -3.17
N ILE A 227 -9.37 -0.25 -2.08
CA ILE A 227 -9.77 0.57 -0.92
C ILE A 227 -9.54 2.08 -1.14
N GLU A 228 -8.92 2.49 -2.25
CA GLU A 228 -8.59 3.90 -2.55
C GLU A 228 -9.79 4.84 -2.41
N PRO A 229 -10.96 4.58 -3.02
CA PRO A 229 -12.09 5.51 -2.95
C PRO A 229 -12.56 5.74 -1.52
N THR A 230 -12.59 4.67 -0.71
CA THR A 230 -13.01 4.70 0.69
C THR A 230 -12.03 5.49 1.55
N ILE A 231 -10.72 5.29 1.37
CA ILE A 231 -9.69 6.09 2.06
C ILE A 231 -9.86 7.58 1.71
N LYS A 232 -10.05 7.88 0.43
CA LYS A 232 -10.21 9.26 -0.03
C LYS A 232 -11.48 9.92 0.51
N GLU A 233 -12.56 9.15 0.66
CA GLU A 233 -13.78 9.61 1.29
C GLU A 233 -13.55 9.97 2.77
N PHE A 234 -12.89 9.09 3.54
CA PHE A 234 -12.59 9.35 4.96
C PHE A 234 -11.69 10.58 5.15
N CYS A 235 -10.64 10.70 4.33
CA CYS A 235 -9.74 11.85 4.36
C CYS A 235 -10.47 13.16 4.01
N SER A 236 -11.52 13.13 3.18
CA SER A 236 -12.28 14.34 2.82
C SER A 236 -13.25 14.80 3.92
N LYS A 237 -13.38 14.04 5.02
CA LYS A 237 -14.28 14.32 6.15
C LYS A 237 -13.55 14.54 7.47
N ASP A 238 -12.28 14.14 7.57
CA ASP A 238 -11.47 14.21 8.79
C ASP A 238 -10.14 14.92 8.54
N ASN A 239 -9.90 16.03 9.25
CA ASN A 239 -8.69 16.84 9.12
C ASN A 239 -7.41 16.07 9.48
N LYS A 240 -7.45 15.16 10.45
CA LYS A 240 -6.28 14.38 10.85
C LYS A 240 -5.91 13.37 9.78
N LEU A 241 -6.90 12.68 9.21
CA LEU A 241 -6.68 11.77 8.09
C LEU A 241 -6.21 12.52 6.84
N ALA A 242 -6.76 13.70 6.55
CA ALA A 242 -6.28 14.55 5.47
C ALA A 242 -4.81 14.96 5.65
N ALA A 243 -4.43 15.41 6.84
CA ALA A 243 -3.05 15.78 7.15
C ALA A 243 -2.10 14.57 7.00
N ALA A 244 -2.52 13.39 7.46
CA ALA A 244 -1.76 12.15 7.28
C ALA A 244 -1.61 11.76 5.79
N TYR A 245 -2.68 11.88 5.00
CA TYR A 245 -2.63 11.60 3.56
C TYR A 245 -1.64 12.52 2.84
N ILE A 246 -1.72 13.83 3.12
CA ILE A 246 -0.79 14.80 2.54
C ILE A 246 0.64 14.50 3.03
N ARG A 247 0.84 14.20 4.32
CA ARG A 247 2.17 13.86 4.86
C ARG A 247 2.79 12.66 4.14
N GLY A 248 2.01 11.61 3.89
CA GLY A 248 2.44 10.44 3.12
C GLY A 248 2.92 10.80 1.70
N MET A 249 2.14 11.63 0.99
CA MET A 249 2.53 12.14 -0.32
C MET A 249 3.79 13.02 -0.27
N MET A 250 3.94 13.83 0.79
CA MET A 250 5.08 14.73 0.96
C MET A 250 6.38 13.98 1.27
N ILE A 251 6.32 12.84 1.96
CA ILE A 251 7.48 11.96 2.16
C ILE A 251 8.05 11.51 0.81
N GLY A 252 7.19 11.19 -0.16
CA GLY A 252 7.61 10.74 -1.50
C GLY A 252 7.92 11.89 -2.46
N GLU A 253 6.90 12.64 -2.84
CA GLU A 253 6.94 13.63 -3.94
C GLU A 253 7.19 15.06 -3.47
N GLY A 254 7.11 15.30 -2.16
CA GLY A 254 7.28 16.64 -1.59
C GLY A 254 8.71 17.16 -1.68
N THR A 255 8.86 18.46 -1.87
CA THR A 255 10.15 19.16 -1.79
C THR A 255 10.00 20.47 -0.99
N ALA A 256 10.97 20.76 -0.14
CA ALA A 256 11.10 22.06 0.54
C ALA A 256 12.20 22.89 -0.12
N TYR A 257 11.99 24.20 -0.18
CA TYR A 257 12.94 25.18 -0.70
C TYR A 257 13.20 26.26 0.35
N PHE A 258 14.48 26.59 0.57
CA PHE A 258 14.94 27.58 1.55
C PHE A 258 15.91 28.63 0.97
N ASN A 259 16.39 28.48 -0.27
CA ASN A 259 17.39 29.40 -0.85
C ASN A 259 16.72 30.71 -1.30
N LYS A 260 16.66 31.01 -2.62
CA LYS A 260 16.11 32.26 -3.15
C LYS A 260 14.63 32.51 -2.82
N SER A 261 13.88 31.46 -2.51
CA SER A 261 12.46 31.55 -2.16
C SER A 261 12.10 30.43 -1.19
N ARG A 262 11.21 30.75 -0.26
CA ARG A 262 10.77 29.82 0.80
C ARG A 262 9.39 29.30 0.47
N TYR A 263 9.33 28.03 0.13
CA TYR A 263 8.07 27.37 -0.18
C TYR A 263 8.22 25.86 -0.09
N VAL A 264 7.08 25.20 0.08
CA VAL A 264 6.94 23.76 -0.11
C VAL A 264 6.24 23.52 -1.42
N ARG A 265 6.63 22.45 -2.10
CA ARG A 265 6.04 22.03 -3.36
C ARG A 265 5.80 20.53 -3.38
N ILE A 266 4.70 20.13 -3.99
CA ILE A 266 4.46 18.76 -4.44
C ILE A 266 4.21 18.79 -5.94
N GLU A 267 4.80 17.86 -6.69
CA GLU A 267 4.67 17.78 -8.14
C GLU A 267 4.37 16.34 -8.56
N MET A 268 3.37 16.15 -9.42
CA MET A 268 3.02 14.82 -9.93
C MET A 268 2.45 14.93 -11.34
N ARG A 269 2.55 13.85 -12.13
CA ARG A 269 1.88 13.77 -13.45
C ARG A 269 0.39 13.50 -13.35
N ASN A 270 -0.05 12.89 -12.25
CA ASN A 270 -1.45 12.55 -12.03
C ASN A 270 -2.25 13.78 -11.60
N GLU A 271 -2.92 14.43 -12.56
CA GLU A 271 -3.77 15.60 -12.31
C GLU A 271 -4.88 15.33 -11.29
N LYS A 272 -5.52 14.14 -11.35
CA LYS A 272 -6.60 13.78 -10.42
C LYS A 272 -6.09 13.76 -8.99
N GLU A 273 -4.89 13.24 -8.79
CA GLU A 273 -4.26 13.19 -7.47
C GLU A 273 -3.89 14.59 -6.97
N ILE A 274 -3.32 15.44 -7.83
CA ILE A 274 -3.00 16.83 -7.46
C ILE A 274 -4.27 17.63 -7.11
N LYS A 275 -5.35 17.48 -7.89
CA LYS A 275 -6.64 18.12 -7.56
C LYS A 275 -7.22 17.61 -6.24
N TYR A 276 -7.04 16.33 -5.95
CA TYR A 276 -7.46 15.75 -4.67
C TYR A 276 -6.64 16.32 -3.51
N LEU A 277 -5.32 16.38 -3.62
CA LEU A 277 -4.44 17.02 -2.63
C LEU A 277 -4.76 18.49 -2.40
N HIS A 278 -5.08 19.23 -3.46
CA HIS A 278 -5.55 20.60 -3.35
C HIS A 278 -6.80 20.71 -2.49
N ARG A 279 -7.82 19.86 -2.71
CA ARG A 279 -9.04 19.86 -1.88
C ARG A 279 -8.73 19.60 -0.40
N LEU A 280 -7.85 18.64 -0.10
CA LEU A 280 -7.44 18.36 1.27
C LEU A 280 -6.68 19.55 1.90
N LEU A 281 -5.77 20.17 1.16
CA LEU A 281 -5.05 21.36 1.61
C LEU A 281 -5.99 22.54 1.88
N THR A 282 -6.97 22.78 0.99
CA THR A 282 -8.00 23.80 1.20
C THR A 282 -8.85 23.51 2.43
N MET A 283 -9.23 22.24 2.65
CA MET A 283 -9.97 21.82 3.84
C MET A 283 -9.19 22.10 5.13
N LEU A 284 -7.87 21.90 5.11
CA LEU A 284 -6.97 22.26 6.21
C LEU A 284 -6.68 23.77 6.30
N GLY A 285 -7.26 24.59 5.42
CA GLY A 285 -7.07 26.04 5.42
C GLY A 285 -5.70 26.48 4.90
N PHE A 286 -5.17 25.80 3.87
CA PHE A 286 -4.03 26.26 3.09
C PHE A 286 -4.49 26.95 1.79
N GLU A 287 -3.91 28.11 1.52
CA GLU A 287 -4.06 28.84 0.26
C GLU A 287 -3.02 28.34 -0.76
N CYS A 288 -3.46 27.55 -1.72
CA CYS A 288 -2.66 27.09 -2.85
C CYS A 288 -3.56 26.87 -4.07
N LYS A 289 -2.97 26.75 -5.26
CA LYS A 289 -3.71 26.42 -6.50
C LYS A 289 -2.92 25.38 -7.29
N PRO A 290 -3.58 24.39 -7.92
CA PRO A 290 -2.92 23.50 -8.88
C PRO A 290 -2.42 24.31 -10.08
N VAL A 291 -1.19 24.10 -10.48
CA VAL A 291 -0.59 24.75 -11.66
C VAL A 291 0.03 23.69 -12.56
N LEU A 292 -0.28 23.73 -13.86
CA LEU A 292 0.43 22.94 -14.85
C LEU A 292 1.76 23.65 -15.18
N ARG A 293 2.86 22.91 -15.14
CA ARG A 293 4.18 23.48 -15.43
C ARG A 293 4.36 23.75 -16.91
N SER A 294 4.75 24.98 -17.24
CA SER A 294 5.10 25.37 -18.61
C SER A 294 6.35 24.66 -19.14
N ASN A 295 7.27 24.28 -18.25
CA ASN A 295 8.59 23.75 -18.63
C ASN A 295 8.72 22.22 -18.52
N ARG A 296 7.65 21.51 -18.12
CA ARG A 296 7.64 20.04 -18.02
C ARG A 296 6.26 19.52 -18.44
N HIS A 297 6.21 18.79 -19.55
CA HIS A 297 4.99 18.20 -20.08
C HIS A 297 4.25 17.36 -19.02
N ASP A 298 2.93 17.58 -18.91
CA ASP A 298 2.00 16.94 -17.97
C ASP A 298 2.43 16.94 -16.50
N MET A 299 3.23 17.92 -16.05
CA MET A 299 3.63 18.00 -14.65
C MET A 299 2.77 19.03 -13.91
N TRP A 300 1.92 18.57 -13.00
CA TRP A 300 1.11 19.43 -12.15
C TRP A 300 1.82 19.68 -10.82
N SER A 301 1.64 20.86 -10.25
CA SER A 301 2.26 21.25 -8.99
C SER A 301 1.31 22.02 -8.07
N LEU A 302 1.55 21.89 -6.77
CA LEU A 302 0.97 22.72 -5.72
C LEU A 302 2.09 23.41 -4.95
N TYR A 303 1.90 24.69 -4.64
CA TYR A 303 2.86 25.50 -3.92
C TYR A 303 2.25 26.01 -2.62
N ILE A 304 2.97 25.83 -1.52
CA ILE A 304 2.64 26.39 -0.21
C ILE A 304 3.68 27.45 0.10
N GLY A 305 3.24 28.72 0.08
CA GLY A 305 4.12 29.88 0.21
C GLY A 305 4.62 30.11 1.62
N ALA A 306 5.65 30.96 1.73
CA ALA A 306 6.36 31.28 2.98
C ALA A 306 5.45 31.60 4.19
N LYS A 307 4.33 32.30 3.96
CA LYS A 307 3.40 32.72 5.03
C LYS A 307 2.76 31.54 5.78
N GLN A 308 2.68 30.37 5.13
CA GLN A 308 1.97 29.20 5.64
C GLN A 308 2.91 28.08 6.08
N LEU A 309 4.24 28.27 5.98
CA LEU A 309 5.22 27.22 6.26
C LEU A 309 5.25 26.78 7.72
N ASP A 310 5.04 27.70 8.67
CA ASP A 310 4.99 27.35 10.10
C ASP A 310 3.83 26.40 10.39
N LYS A 311 2.63 26.73 9.88
CA LYS A 311 1.45 25.88 9.95
C LYS A 311 1.71 24.52 9.27
N PHE A 312 2.26 24.55 8.06
CA PHE A 312 2.58 23.34 7.31
C PHE A 312 3.55 22.42 8.07
N ALA A 313 4.59 22.98 8.70
CA ALA A 313 5.57 22.22 9.46
C ALA A 313 4.97 21.55 10.71
N LYS A 314 4.04 22.22 11.39
CA LYS A 314 3.36 21.71 12.59
C LYS A 314 2.33 20.63 12.25
N GLU A 315 1.53 20.84 11.21
CA GLU A 315 0.39 19.97 10.90
C GLU A 315 0.76 18.79 10.00
N ILE A 316 1.61 19.00 8.99
CA ILE A 316 1.89 18.05 7.91
C ILE A 316 3.37 17.65 7.87
N GLY A 317 4.26 18.61 7.62
CA GLY A 317 5.71 18.37 7.51
C GLY A 317 6.08 17.33 6.44
N PHE A 318 7.25 16.72 6.61
CA PHE A 318 7.81 15.70 5.72
C PHE A 318 7.92 14.31 6.36
N GLY A 319 7.20 14.09 7.47
CA GLY A 319 7.17 12.83 8.22
C GLY A 319 8.57 12.28 8.50
N VAL A 320 8.85 11.07 8.01
CA VAL A 320 10.13 10.39 8.26
C VAL A 320 11.29 10.87 7.38
N HIS A 321 11.07 11.76 6.41
CA HIS A 321 12.11 12.27 5.52
C HIS A 321 12.89 13.43 6.18
N LYS A 322 13.77 13.10 7.14
CA LYS A 322 14.50 14.06 8.00
C LYS A 322 15.18 15.21 7.24
N GLU A 323 15.88 14.94 6.14
CA GLU A 323 16.58 16.00 5.38
C GLU A 323 15.63 17.07 4.82
N ARG A 324 14.46 16.67 4.30
CA ARG A 324 13.46 17.61 3.77
C ARG A 324 12.77 18.36 4.90
N GLN A 325 12.54 17.68 6.03
CA GLN A 325 12.01 18.28 7.25
C GLN A 325 12.96 19.37 7.79
N GLN A 326 14.27 19.13 7.81
CA GLN A 326 15.27 20.14 8.22
C GLN A 326 15.26 21.36 7.30
N ILE A 327 15.15 21.18 5.97
CA ILE A 327 15.04 22.30 5.02
C ILE A 327 13.77 23.11 5.28
N LEU A 328 12.65 22.44 5.59
CA LEU A 328 11.41 23.11 5.95
C LEU A 328 11.56 23.93 7.23
N GLU A 329 12.17 23.37 8.27
CA GLU A 329 12.42 24.05 9.55
C GLU A 329 13.31 25.29 9.37
N GLN A 330 14.33 25.21 8.52
CA GLN A 330 15.12 26.38 8.11
C GLN A 330 14.25 27.42 7.38
N GLY A 331 13.35 26.97 6.49
CA GLY A 331 12.37 27.80 5.79
C GLY A 331 11.41 28.57 6.70
N VAL A 332 11.05 27.98 7.85
CA VAL A 332 10.20 28.62 8.86
C VAL A 332 10.96 29.69 9.64
N ASN A 333 12.25 29.48 9.92
CA ASN A 333 13.06 30.41 10.70
C ASN A 333 13.27 31.75 9.98
N LYS A 334 12.65 32.82 10.50
CA LYS A 334 12.72 34.17 9.92
C LYS A 334 14.08 34.85 10.09
N VAL A 335 14.89 34.45 11.08
CA VAL A 335 16.18 35.08 11.40
C VAL A 335 17.22 34.78 10.33
N LEU A 336 17.18 33.58 9.74
CA LEU A 336 18.09 33.18 8.66
C LEU A 336 17.87 33.95 7.34
N ARG A 337 16.82 34.79 7.25
CA ARG A 337 16.54 35.66 6.11
C ARG A 337 17.58 36.77 5.93
N VAL A 338 18.20 37.21 7.02
CA VAL A 338 19.12 38.38 7.02
C VAL A 338 20.49 38.00 6.44
N ASN A 339 20.90 36.73 6.53
CA ASN A 339 22.26 36.29 6.17
C ASN A 339 22.38 35.65 4.77
N GLN A 340 21.30 35.53 4.00
CA GLN A 340 21.33 34.92 2.66
C GLN A 340 21.58 35.92 1.52
N TYR A 341 21.61 37.22 1.83
CA TYR A 341 21.84 38.31 0.88
C TYR A 341 23.10 39.14 1.21
N CYS A 342 23.95 38.63 2.11
CA CYS A 342 25.27 39.21 2.39
C CYS A 342 26.32 38.55 1.52
#